data_AF-A0A955RC81-F1
#
_entry.id   AF-A0A955RC81-F1
#
_cell.length_a   1.000
_cell.length_b   1.000
_cell.length_c   1.000
_cell.angle_alpha   90.00
_cell.angle_beta   90.00
_cell.angle_gamma   90.00
#
_symmetry.space_group_name_H-M   'P 1'
#
loop_
_entity.id
_entity.type
_entity.pdbx_description
1 polymer ?
#
loop_
_entity_poly.entity_id
_entity_poly.type
_entity_poly.pdbx_seq_one_letter_code
_entity_poly.pdbx_strand_id
1 'polypeptide(L)'
;MKRMVALLRKEVLDLVKHRMVLVTLLLVPSILTMVALGSVLSLHALPQGEVSMEELGPLAASVDCSDLEPSDCLRLSIAAMHRLLYLIIPTTLPTVIAAYSVVGEKSERTLEALLATPISTLELLAAKGLAALTPAVLATWMAAAVHALGLSTLVGPELLARVYTPAWLGALVATVPTLAVASVLLSLLVSSRSVDPRSAQQLGGFVVVPIVGMLIAQSLGVGVLRAPVLVALTAAALAIDVLLMWLCVQVFERESILVRWKGM
;
A
#
# COMPACT_ATOMS: atom_id res chain seq x y z
N MET A 1 -16.27 4.15 -22.67
CA MET A 1 -16.70 4.42 -21.27
C MET A 1 -17.75 3.44 -20.71
N LYS A 2 -18.97 3.31 -21.26
CA LYS A 2 -20.02 2.42 -20.67
C LYS A 2 -19.55 0.96 -20.46
N ARG A 3 -18.72 0.43 -21.37
CA ARG A 3 -18.16 -0.93 -21.29
C ARG A 3 -17.17 -1.10 -20.13
N MET A 4 -16.20 -0.18 -20.00
CA MET A 4 -15.21 -0.15 -18.92
C MET A 4 -15.88 -0.05 -17.54
N VAL A 5 -16.90 0.81 -17.40
CA VAL A 5 -17.64 0.96 -16.13
C VAL A 5 -18.42 -0.31 -15.78
N ALA A 6 -19.02 -0.98 -16.77
CA ALA A 6 -19.69 -2.25 -16.54
C ALA A 6 -18.72 -3.35 -16.08
N LEU A 7 -17.53 -3.42 -16.69
CA LEU A 7 -16.48 -4.34 -16.27
C LEU A 7 -15.97 -4.02 -14.86
N LEU A 8 -15.67 -2.75 -14.56
CA LEU A 8 -15.25 -2.32 -13.23
C LEU A 8 -16.30 -2.70 -12.16
N ARG A 9 -17.59 -2.50 -12.45
CA ARG A 9 -18.67 -2.89 -11.55
C ARG A 9 -18.68 -4.40 -11.31
N LYS A 10 -18.49 -5.19 -12.36
CA LYS A 10 -18.38 -6.66 -12.25
C LYS A 10 -17.21 -7.07 -11.36
N GLU A 11 -16.01 -6.52 -11.60
CA GLU A 11 -14.82 -6.81 -10.78
C GLU A 11 -15.05 -6.48 -9.31
N VAL A 12 -15.59 -5.29 -9.00
CA VAL A 12 -15.88 -4.89 -7.62
C VAL A 12 -16.91 -5.82 -6.96
N LEU A 13 -17.95 -6.24 -7.69
CA LEU A 13 -18.94 -7.18 -7.17
C LEU A 13 -18.33 -8.57 -6.89
N ASP A 14 -17.44 -9.04 -7.74
CA ASP A 14 -16.75 -10.32 -7.56
C ASP A 14 -15.84 -10.25 -6.31
N LEU A 15 -15.12 -9.15 -6.12
CA LEU A 15 -14.29 -8.93 -4.93
C LEU A 15 -15.11 -8.92 -3.63
N VAL A 16 -16.26 -8.24 -3.62
CA VAL A 16 -17.15 -8.17 -2.45
C VAL A 16 -17.76 -9.54 -2.12
N LYS A 17 -17.90 -10.44 -3.10
CA LYS A 17 -18.38 -11.81 -2.86
C LYS A 17 -17.28 -12.71 -2.27
N HIS A 18 -16.00 -12.43 -2.54
CA HIS A 18 -14.88 -13.22 -2.04
C HIS A 18 -14.53 -12.87 -0.59
N ARG A 19 -15.06 -13.65 0.35
CA ARG A 19 -14.84 -13.49 1.81
C ARG A 19 -13.36 -13.38 2.20
N MET A 20 -12.48 -14.19 1.60
CA MET A 20 -11.06 -14.18 1.93
C MET A 20 -10.40 -12.83 1.59
N VAL A 21 -10.75 -12.23 0.45
CA VAL A 21 -10.24 -10.91 0.04
C VAL A 21 -10.72 -9.83 0.99
N LEU A 22 -12.02 -9.84 1.36
CA LEU A 22 -12.58 -8.89 2.33
C LEU A 22 -11.94 -9.02 3.71
N VAL A 23 -11.70 -10.25 4.17
CA VAL A 23 -11.00 -10.49 5.44
C VAL A 23 -9.60 -9.91 5.38
N THR A 24 -8.81 -10.16 4.33
CA THR A 24 -7.45 -9.57 4.21
C THR A 24 -7.48 -8.04 4.14
N LEU A 25 -8.44 -7.47 3.40
CA LEU A 25 -8.63 -6.03 3.23
C LEU A 25 -8.92 -5.31 4.56
N LEU A 26 -9.61 -5.97 5.49
CA LEU A 26 -9.92 -5.42 6.80
C LEU A 26 -8.87 -5.79 7.86
N LEU A 27 -8.44 -7.05 7.87
CA LEU A 27 -7.59 -7.62 8.92
C LEU A 27 -6.21 -6.95 8.94
N VAL A 28 -5.54 -6.82 7.79
CA VAL A 28 -4.16 -6.29 7.74
C VAL A 28 -4.12 -4.83 8.21
N PRO A 29 -4.93 -3.89 7.69
CA PRO A 29 -4.92 -2.51 8.18
C PRO A 29 -5.35 -2.40 9.64
N SER A 30 -6.31 -3.22 10.08
CA SER A 30 -6.78 -3.21 11.47
C SER A 30 -5.69 -3.67 12.44
N ILE A 31 -4.98 -4.76 12.13
CA ILE A 31 -3.85 -5.23 12.95
C ILE A 31 -2.77 -4.16 13.03
N LEU A 32 -2.38 -3.56 11.91
CA LEU A 32 -1.35 -2.52 11.91
C LEU A 32 -1.77 -1.31 12.75
N THR A 33 -3.03 -0.90 12.64
CA THR A 33 -3.59 0.22 13.42
C THR A 33 -3.65 -0.11 14.91
N MET A 34 -4.08 -1.32 15.25
CA MET A 34 -4.13 -1.82 16.63
C MET A 34 -2.74 -1.88 17.26
N VAL A 35 -1.74 -2.39 16.55
CA VAL A 35 -0.35 -2.43 17.00
C VAL A 35 0.21 -1.02 17.17
N ALA A 36 -0.08 -0.12 16.22
CA ALA A 36 0.39 1.26 16.27
C ALA A 36 -0.19 2.04 17.47
N LEU A 37 -1.49 1.94 17.70
CA LEU A 37 -2.14 2.58 18.86
C LEU A 37 -1.75 1.89 20.17
N GLY A 38 -1.69 0.56 20.18
CA GLY A 38 -1.32 -0.22 21.36
C GLY A 38 0.08 0.10 21.86
N SER A 39 1.06 0.23 20.95
CA SER A 39 2.43 0.59 21.34
C SER A 39 2.52 1.99 21.95
N VAL A 40 1.82 2.99 21.40
CA VAL A 40 1.78 4.35 21.99
C VAL A 40 1.05 4.34 23.32
N LEU A 41 -0.04 3.59 23.45
CA LEU A 41 -0.77 3.43 24.72
C LEU A 41 0.10 2.78 25.80
N SER A 42 0.90 1.76 25.46
CA SER A 42 1.86 1.15 26.39
C SER A 42 2.90 2.15 26.90
N LEU A 43 3.37 3.07 26.05
CA LEU A 43 4.28 4.15 26.44
C LEU A 43 3.60 5.26 27.27
N HIS A 44 2.29 5.40 27.15
CA HIS A 44 1.53 6.31 28.00
C HIS A 44 1.51 5.84 29.46
N ALA A 45 1.57 4.53 29.69
CA ALA A 45 1.54 3.93 31.02
C ALA A 45 2.90 3.94 31.75
N LEU A 46 4.00 4.34 31.09
CA LEU A 46 5.33 4.40 31.70
C LEU A 46 5.45 5.59 32.67
N PRO A 47 6.04 5.42 33.86
CA PRO A 47 6.33 6.51 34.79
C PRO A 47 7.21 7.59 34.16
N GLN A 48 6.95 8.85 34.49
CA GLN A 48 7.79 9.95 34.03
C GLN A 48 9.18 9.90 34.72
N GLY A 49 10.25 10.07 33.94
CA GLY A 49 11.64 10.13 34.43
C GLY A 49 12.50 8.89 34.19
N GLU A 50 11.94 7.80 33.66
CA GLU A 50 12.70 6.58 33.33
C GLU A 50 13.43 6.63 31.98
N VAL A 51 13.11 7.61 31.13
CA VAL A 51 13.64 7.71 29.76
C VAL A 51 14.53 8.94 29.64
N SER A 52 15.76 8.74 29.17
CA SER A 52 16.68 9.83 28.84
C SER A 52 16.76 10.08 27.33
N MET A 53 17.07 11.32 26.92
CA MET A 53 17.29 11.65 25.50
C MET A 53 18.48 10.90 24.88
N GLU A 54 19.44 10.47 25.70
CA GLU A 54 20.59 9.69 25.23
C GLU A 54 20.17 8.27 24.83
N GLU A 55 19.24 7.66 25.58
CA GLU A 55 18.69 6.32 25.27
C GLU A 55 17.79 6.31 24.04
N LEU A 56 17.16 7.43 23.71
CA LEU A 56 16.39 7.60 22.48
C LEU A 56 17.26 7.51 21.22
N GLY A 57 18.52 7.96 21.32
CA GLY A 57 19.52 7.82 20.28
C GLY A 57 19.01 8.21 18.88
N PRO A 58 19.17 7.33 17.86
CA PRO A 58 18.76 7.64 16.48
C PRO A 58 17.25 7.82 16.29
N LEU A 59 16.42 7.32 17.21
CA LEU A 59 14.97 7.36 17.10
C LEU A 59 14.44 8.81 17.17
N ALA A 60 15.08 9.66 17.98
CA ALA A 60 14.77 11.07 18.11
C ALA A 60 14.97 11.86 16.80
N ALA A 61 15.77 11.36 15.85
CA ALA A 61 15.96 12.04 14.56
C ALA A 61 14.69 12.02 13.69
N SER A 62 13.74 11.15 13.99
CA SER A 62 12.52 10.91 13.19
C SER A 62 11.50 12.04 13.26
N VAL A 63 11.53 12.85 14.33
CA VAL A 63 10.62 13.97 14.61
C VAL A 63 11.41 15.08 15.27
N ASP A 64 10.98 16.33 15.11
CA ASP A 64 11.50 17.43 15.94
C ASP A 64 10.82 17.41 17.32
N CYS A 65 11.57 17.00 18.33
CA CYS A 65 11.13 16.87 19.72
C CYS A 65 12.10 17.53 20.70
N SER A 66 12.96 18.43 20.22
CA SER A 66 14.03 19.06 21.01
C SER A 66 13.53 19.89 22.20
N ASP A 67 12.29 20.35 22.11
CA ASP A 67 11.56 21.17 23.08
C ASP A 67 10.65 20.36 24.02
N LEU A 68 10.64 19.03 23.88
CA LEU A 68 9.73 18.14 24.60
C LEU A 68 10.44 17.30 25.65
N GLU A 69 9.67 16.87 26.65
CA GLU A 69 10.11 15.86 27.62
C GLU A 69 10.50 14.56 26.89
N PRO A 70 11.52 13.82 27.37
CA PRO A 70 12.00 12.61 26.70
C PRO A 70 10.91 11.55 26.49
N SER A 71 9.99 11.42 27.44
CA SER A 71 8.87 10.46 27.35
C SER A 71 7.89 10.81 26.22
N ASP A 72 7.65 12.10 25.98
CA ASP A 72 6.80 12.58 24.88
C ASP A 72 7.55 12.51 23.55
N CYS A 73 8.86 12.79 23.52
CA CYS A 73 9.68 12.54 22.35
C CYS A 73 9.66 11.07 21.92
N LEU A 74 9.72 10.13 22.89
CA LEU A 74 9.62 8.70 22.61
C LEU A 74 8.28 8.33 21.97
N ARG A 75 7.18 8.82 22.53
CA ARG A 75 5.82 8.60 21.99
C ARG A 75 5.70 9.13 20.57
N LEU A 76 6.19 10.34 20.32
CA LEU A 76 6.21 10.97 18.99
C LEU A 76 7.04 10.18 17.99
N SER A 77 8.24 9.77 18.38
CA SER A 77 9.16 9.07 17.48
C SER A 77 8.60 7.70 17.09
N ILE A 78 8.01 6.97 18.03
CA ILE A 78 7.31 5.71 17.77
C ILE A 78 6.08 5.95 16.88
N ALA A 79 5.26 6.96 17.17
CA ALA A 79 4.13 7.34 16.32
C ALA A 79 4.56 7.72 14.88
N ALA A 80 5.73 8.34 14.73
CA ALA A 80 6.29 8.67 13.43
C ALA A 80 6.78 7.45 12.65
N MET A 81 7.29 6.40 13.31
CA MET A 81 7.64 5.12 12.66
C MET A 81 6.40 4.46 12.04
N HIS A 82 5.25 4.56 12.70
CA HIS A 82 4.01 3.96 12.20
C HIS A 82 3.56 4.52 10.85
N ARG A 83 3.98 5.75 10.47
CA ARG A 83 3.70 6.32 9.13
C ARG A 83 4.17 5.38 8.01
N LEU A 84 5.36 4.79 8.15
CA LEU A 84 5.89 3.85 7.18
C LEU A 84 5.09 2.54 7.09
N LEU A 85 4.50 2.08 8.19
CA LEU A 85 3.65 0.89 8.18
C LEU A 85 2.42 1.09 7.29
N TYR A 86 1.85 2.30 7.25
CA TYR A 86 0.72 2.59 6.36
C TYR A 86 1.11 2.61 4.87
N LEU A 87 2.39 2.78 4.53
CA LEU A 87 2.87 2.64 3.14
C LEU A 87 3.05 1.17 2.72
N ILE A 88 3.07 0.22 3.66
CA ILE A 88 3.10 -1.22 3.33
C ILE A 88 1.74 -1.68 2.78
N ILE A 89 0.64 -1.15 3.30
CA ILE A 89 -0.73 -1.51 2.91
C ILE A 89 -0.98 -1.34 1.40
N PRO A 90 -0.72 -0.18 0.78
CA PRO A 90 -0.94 0.02 -0.66
C PRO A 90 0.02 -0.83 -1.50
N THR A 91 1.14 -1.31 -0.95
CA THR A 91 2.06 -2.17 -1.71
C THR A 91 1.67 -3.66 -1.68
N THR A 92 0.87 -4.08 -0.70
CA THR A 92 0.59 -5.50 -0.42
C THR A 92 -0.84 -5.90 -0.69
N LEU A 93 -1.83 -5.11 -0.29
CA LEU A 93 -3.24 -5.44 -0.53
C LEU A 93 -3.62 -5.53 -2.02
N PRO A 94 -3.24 -4.58 -2.89
CA PRO A 94 -3.65 -4.65 -4.27
C PRO A 94 -2.93 -5.76 -5.06
N THR A 95 -1.76 -6.23 -4.59
CA THR A 95 -1.06 -7.35 -5.27
C THR A 95 -1.82 -8.65 -5.11
N VAL A 96 -2.39 -8.89 -3.92
CA VAL A 96 -3.29 -10.02 -3.66
C VAL A 96 -4.50 -9.91 -4.59
N ILE A 97 -5.18 -8.76 -4.59
CA ILE A 97 -6.40 -8.57 -5.38
C ILE A 97 -6.14 -8.74 -6.87
N ALA A 98 -5.10 -8.11 -7.40
CA ALA A 98 -4.74 -8.18 -8.82
C ALA A 98 -4.33 -9.60 -9.24
N ALA A 99 -3.55 -10.32 -8.42
CA ALA A 99 -3.14 -11.69 -8.71
C ALA A 99 -4.34 -12.64 -8.83
N TYR A 100 -5.30 -12.54 -7.90
CA TYR A 100 -6.49 -13.39 -7.91
C TYR A 100 -7.52 -12.99 -8.99
N SER A 101 -7.62 -11.72 -9.38
CA SER A 101 -8.53 -11.30 -10.47
C SER A 101 -8.12 -11.91 -11.83
N VAL A 102 -6.83 -11.98 -12.14
CA VAL A 102 -6.37 -12.54 -13.43
C VAL A 102 -6.32 -14.06 -13.39
N VAL A 103 -5.70 -14.64 -12.35
CA VAL A 103 -5.52 -16.09 -12.29
C VAL A 103 -6.82 -16.81 -11.96
N GLY A 104 -7.71 -16.20 -11.17
CA GLY A 104 -9.05 -16.72 -10.89
C GLY A 104 -9.87 -16.88 -12.18
N GLU A 105 -9.94 -15.84 -13.01
CA GLU A 105 -10.64 -15.92 -14.30
C GLU A 105 -9.98 -16.90 -15.28
N LYS A 106 -8.67 -17.13 -15.15
CA LYS A 106 -7.95 -18.15 -15.92
C LYS A 106 -8.39 -19.55 -15.49
N SER A 107 -8.50 -19.78 -14.18
CA SER A 107 -8.96 -21.05 -13.62
C SER A 107 -10.42 -21.35 -13.96
N GLU A 108 -11.27 -20.32 -14.05
CA GLU A 108 -12.69 -20.43 -14.39
C GLU A 108 -12.95 -20.42 -15.92
N ARG A 109 -11.91 -20.29 -16.76
CA ARG A 109 -11.99 -20.17 -18.23
C ARG A 109 -12.87 -19.02 -18.72
N THR A 110 -13.10 -18.00 -17.89
CA THR A 110 -13.92 -16.83 -18.23
C THR A 110 -13.12 -15.74 -18.95
N LEU A 111 -11.78 -15.82 -18.89
CA LEU A 111 -10.87 -14.90 -19.58
C LEU A 111 -11.02 -14.92 -21.12
N GLU A 112 -11.27 -16.08 -21.72
CA GLU A 112 -11.45 -16.21 -23.18
C GLU A 112 -12.68 -15.43 -23.66
N ALA A 113 -13.77 -15.52 -22.90
CA ALA A 113 -14.99 -14.78 -23.18
C ALA A 113 -14.77 -13.26 -23.06
N LEU A 114 -13.98 -12.81 -22.06
CA LEU A 114 -13.61 -11.41 -21.88
C LEU A 114 -12.74 -10.89 -23.03
N LEU A 115 -11.78 -11.68 -23.50
CA LEU A 115 -10.91 -11.32 -24.63
C LEU A 115 -11.66 -11.30 -25.97
N ALA A 116 -12.75 -12.05 -26.10
CA ALA A 116 -13.63 -12.03 -27.26
C ALA A 116 -14.56 -10.80 -27.30
N THR A 117 -14.64 -10.02 -26.22
CA THR A 117 -15.44 -8.77 -26.21
C THR A 117 -14.70 -7.63 -26.92
N PRO A 118 -15.42 -6.65 -27.51
CA PRO A 118 -14.81 -5.49 -28.16
C PRO A 118 -14.29 -4.43 -27.16
N ILE A 119 -13.66 -4.87 -26.06
CA ILE A 119 -12.95 -4.03 -25.10
C ILE A 119 -11.48 -3.93 -25.54
N SER A 120 -10.82 -2.78 -25.38
CA SER A 120 -9.38 -2.65 -25.66
C SER A 120 -8.50 -3.21 -24.52
N THR A 121 -7.23 -3.55 -24.79
CA THR A 121 -6.31 -4.08 -23.75
C THR A 121 -6.16 -3.08 -22.61
N LEU A 122 -6.06 -1.81 -22.97
CA LEU A 122 -5.94 -0.72 -22.00
C LEU A 122 -7.20 -0.57 -21.15
N GLU A 123 -8.40 -0.67 -21.73
CA GLU A 123 -9.66 -0.65 -20.95
C GLU A 123 -9.79 -1.86 -20.02
N LEU A 124 -9.35 -3.06 -20.45
CA LEU A 124 -9.36 -4.26 -19.62
C LEU A 124 -8.39 -4.12 -18.44
N LEU A 125 -7.14 -3.74 -18.70
CA LEU A 125 -6.11 -3.54 -17.67
C LEU A 125 -6.50 -2.41 -16.72
N ALA A 126 -7.04 -1.30 -17.22
CA ALA A 126 -7.50 -0.20 -16.40
C ALA A 126 -8.67 -0.61 -15.50
N ALA A 127 -9.66 -1.35 -16.01
CA ALA A 127 -10.79 -1.81 -15.20
C ALA A 127 -10.34 -2.75 -14.07
N LYS A 128 -9.50 -3.75 -14.38
CA LYS A 128 -8.95 -4.67 -13.38
C LYS A 128 -8.06 -3.96 -12.37
N GLY A 129 -7.22 -3.06 -12.86
CA GLY A 129 -6.32 -2.30 -12.01
C GLY A 129 -7.07 -1.37 -11.06
N LEU A 130 -8.08 -0.63 -11.55
CA LEU A 130 -8.92 0.23 -10.73
C LEU A 130 -9.72 -0.56 -9.69
N ALA A 131 -10.20 -1.75 -10.04
CA ALA A 131 -10.91 -2.63 -9.11
C ALA A 131 -10.03 -3.10 -7.94
N ALA A 132 -8.74 -3.35 -8.19
CA ALA A 132 -7.76 -3.71 -7.16
C ALA A 132 -7.27 -2.49 -6.36
N LEU A 133 -7.02 -1.38 -7.05
CA LEU A 133 -6.49 -0.14 -6.50
C LEU A 133 -7.44 0.48 -5.47
N THR A 134 -8.71 0.65 -5.85
CA THR A 134 -9.71 1.39 -5.08
C THR A 134 -9.85 0.88 -3.64
N PRO A 135 -10.14 -0.42 -3.39
CA PRO A 135 -10.28 -0.91 -2.02
C PRO A 135 -8.98 -0.79 -1.21
N ALA A 136 -7.82 -1.04 -1.82
CA ALA A 136 -6.54 -0.96 -1.12
C ALA A 136 -6.19 0.47 -0.67
N VAL A 137 -6.41 1.46 -1.54
CA VAL A 137 -6.19 2.88 -1.22
C VAL A 137 -7.16 3.34 -0.13
N LEU A 138 -8.45 3.03 -0.28
CA LEU A 138 -9.46 3.37 0.72
C LEU A 138 -9.17 2.73 2.07
N ALA A 139 -8.78 1.45 2.10
CA ALA A 139 -8.41 0.76 3.33
C ALA A 139 -7.20 1.41 4.00
N THR A 140 -6.20 1.85 3.22
CA THR A 140 -5.03 2.57 3.73
C THR A 140 -5.42 3.92 4.34
N TRP A 141 -6.24 4.71 3.65
CA TRP A 141 -6.69 6.02 4.14
C TRP A 141 -7.58 5.89 5.38
N MET A 142 -8.48 4.90 5.41
CA MET A 142 -9.30 4.62 6.58
C MET A 142 -8.42 4.22 7.78
N ALA A 143 -7.44 3.34 7.59
CA ALA A 143 -6.52 2.95 8.65
C ALA A 143 -5.69 4.12 9.18
N ALA A 144 -5.15 4.96 8.29
CA ALA A 144 -4.45 6.18 8.67
C ALA A 144 -5.37 7.16 9.42
N ALA A 145 -6.63 7.30 8.99
CA ALA A 145 -7.61 8.15 9.67
C ALA A 145 -7.95 7.62 11.07
N VAL A 146 -8.21 6.32 11.22
CA VAL A 146 -8.46 5.69 12.52
C VAL A 146 -7.25 5.84 13.44
N HIS A 147 -6.04 5.67 12.92
CA HIS A 147 -4.83 5.90 13.68
C HIS A 147 -4.68 7.36 14.10
N ALA A 148 -4.95 8.32 13.21
CA ALA A 148 -4.91 9.75 13.56
C ALA A 148 -5.91 10.08 14.67
N LEU A 149 -7.14 9.56 14.57
CA LEU A 149 -8.18 9.75 15.58
C LEU A 149 -7.78 9.12 16.92
N GLY A 150 -7.34 7.86 16.92
CA GLY A 150 -6.88 7.19 18.15
C GLY A 150 -5.66 7.86 18.77
N LEU A 151 -4.71 8.33 17.95
CA LEU A 151 -3.55 9.04 18.44
C LEU A 151 -3.94 10.40 19.04
N SER A 152 -4.90 11.11 18.44
CA SER A 152 -5.37 12.40 18.93
C SER A 152 -5.91 12.33 20.37
N THR A 153 -6.54 11.20 20.74
CA THR A 153 -7.04 10.97 22.09
C THR A 153 -5.95 10.61 23.09
N LEU A 154 -4.79 10.14 22.63
CA LEU A 154 -3.68 9.68 23.48
C LEU A 154 -2.64 10.77 23.75
N VAL A 155 -2.31 11.61 22.76
CA VAL A 155 -1.20 12.57 22.84
C VAL A 155 -1.62 14.03 22.67
N GLY A 156 -2.89 14.29 22.34
CA GLY A 156 -3.41 15.64 22.12
C GLY A 156 -3.08 16.24 20.74
N PRO A 157 -3.67 17.41 20.42
CA PRO A 157 -3.64 17.99 19.07
C PRO A 157 -2.26 18.51 18.64
N GLU A 158 -1.45 19.01 19.57
CA GLU A 158 -0.11 19.55 19.26
C GLU A 158 0.84 18.44 18.79
N LEU A 159 0.94 17.35 19.56
CA LEU A 159 1.77 16.20 19.22
C LEU A 159 1.25 15.51 17.95
N LEU A 160 -0.08 15.46 17.76
CA LEU A 160 -0.66 14.92 16.53
C LEU A 160 -0.20 15.68 15.29
N ALA A 161 -0.12 17.01 15.34
CA ALA A 161 0.31 17.84 14.22
C ALA A 161 1.78 17.60 13.83
N ARG A 162 2.63 17.22 14.80
CA ARG A 162 4.04 16.84 14.55
C ARG A 162 4.16 15.48 13.85
N VAL A 163 3.21 14.57 14.05
CA VAL A 163 3.15 13.28 13.34
C VAL A 163 2.50 13.42 11.97
N TYR A 164 1.31 14.01 11.91
CA TYR A 164 0.52 14.24 10.70
C TYR A 164 0.81 15.59 10.05
N THR A 165 2.09 15.79 9.72
CA THR A 165 2.54 17.00 9.02
C THR A 165 1.84 17.15 7.65
N PRO A 166 1.72 18.38 7.12
CA PRO A 166 1.18 18.60 5.77
C PRO A 166 1.89 17.78 4.69
N ALA A 167 3.20 17.60 4.82
CA ALA A 167 3.99 16.77 3.91
C ALA A 167 3.56 15.29 3.97
N TRP A 168 3.32 14.76 5.17
CA TRP A 168 2.82 13.40 5.33
C TRP A 168 1.38 13.24 4.81
N LEU A 169 0.50 14.20 5.07
CA LEU A 169 -0.86 14.19 4.50
C LEU A 169 -0.84 14.23 2.97
N GLY A 170 0.04 15.05 2.38
CA GLY A 170 0.29 15.07 0.94
C GLY A 170 0.77 13.72 0.41
N ALA A 171 1.68 13.06 1.14
CA ALA A 171 2.13 11.70 0.80
C ALA A 171 1.01 10.65 0.95
N LEU A 172 0.11 10.78 1.93
CA LEU A 172 -1.06 9.91 2.01
C LEU A 172 -1.94 10.07 0.77
N VAL A 173 -2.14 11.28 0.27
CA VAL A 173 -2.98 11.51 -0.92
C VAL A 173 -2.27 11.12 -2.22
N ALA A 174 -0.95 11.30 -2.33
CA ALA A 174 -0.20 11.10 -3.58
C ALA A 174 0.61 9.79 -3.61
N THR A 175 1.37 9.50 -2.56
CA THR A 175 2.25 8.31 -2.50
C THR A 175 1.46 7.02 -2.33
N VAL A 176 0.37 7.02 -1.56
CA VAL A 176 -0.43 5.80 -1.35
C VAL A 176 -1.06 5.30 -2.67
N PRO A 177 -1.74 6.14 -3.48
CA PRO A 177 -2.27 5.67 -4.77
C PRO A 177 -1.17 5.25 -5.75
N THR A 178 -0.05 5.98 -5.81
CA THR A 178 1.05 5.66 -6.75
C THR A 178 1.73 4.34 -6.41
N LEU A 179 2.03 4.09 -5.14
CA LEU A 179 2.54 2.78 -4.70
C LEU A 179 1.56 1.65 -5.00
N ALA A 180 0.26 1.90 -4.84
CA ALA A 180 -0.76 0.91 -5.15
C ALA A 180 -0.87 0.64 -6.66
N VAL A 181 -0.71 1.65 -7.52
CA VAL A 181 -0.62 1.48 -8.97
C VAL A 181 0.60 0.61 -9.32
N ALA A 182 1.77 0.89 -8.75
CA ALA A 182 2.98 0.11 -9.01
C ALA A 182 2.77 -1.37 -8.69
N SER A 183 2.19 -1.64 -7.51
CA SER A 183 1.84 -2.99 -7.07
C SER A 183 0.84 -3.69 -7.96
N VAL A 184 -0.24 -3.00 -8.37
CA VAL A 184 -1.21 -3.55 -9.33
C VAL A 184 -0.54 -3.88 -10.65
N LEU A 185 0.19 -2.95 -11.25
CA LEU A 185 0.79 -3.13 -12.57
C LEU A 185 1.81 -4.27 -12.57
N LEU A 186 2.65 -4.34 -11.54
CA LEU A 186 3.61 -5.43 -11.40
C LEU A 186 2.91 -6.78 -11.23
N SER A 187 1.88 -6.87 -10.38
CA SER A 187 1.09 -8.09 -10.22
C SER A 187 0.38 -8.49 -11.51
N LEU A 188 -0.21 -7.55 -12.26
CA LEU A 188 -0.85 -7.82 -13.54
C LEU A 188 0.17 -8.32 -14.58
N LEU A 189 1.34 -7.69 -14.65
CA LEU A 189 2.44 -8.10 -15.52
C LEU A 189 2.88 -9.54 -15.24
N VAL A 190 3.12 -9.89 -13.98
CA VAL A 190 3.55 -11.24 -13.59
C VAL A 190 2.43 -12.26 -13.79
N SER A 191 1.19 -11.92 -13.38
CA SER A 191 0.03 -12.82 -13.49
C SER A 191 -0.31 -13.20 -14.93
N SER A 192 -0.01 -12.33 -15.90
CA SER A 192 -0.18 -12.64 -17.33
C SER A 192 0.66 -13.85 -17.80
N ARG A 193 1.77 -14.13 -17.11
CA ARG A 193 2.70 -15.22 -17.46
C ARG A 193 2.69 -16.37 -16.45
N SER A 194 2.08 -16.19 -15.28
CA SER A 194 1.99 -17.22 -14.26
C SER A 194 0.71 -18.07 -14.39
N VAL A 195 0.76 -19.26 -13.81
CA VAL A 195 -0.42 -20.14 -13.64
C VAL A 195 -0.91 -20.13 -12.20
N ASP A 196 -0.03 -19.83 -11.25
CA ASP A 196 -0.32 -19.75 -9.81
C ASP A 196 -0.49 -18.28 -9.36
N PRO A 197 -1.59 -17.92 -8.66
CA PRO A 197 -1.74 -16.60 -8.07
C PRO A 197 -0.63 -16.27 -7.07
N ARG A 198 -0.07 -17.28 -6.38
CA ARG A 198 0.94 -17.05 -5.33
C ARG A 198 2.25 -16.53 -5.91
N SER A 199 2.68 -17.03 -7.08
CA SER A 199 3.87 -16.51 -7.76
C SER A 199 3.70 -15.03 -8.16
N ALA A 200 2.52 -14.66 -8.64
CA ALA A 200 2.19 -13.27 -8.98
C ALA A 200 2.13 -12.36 -7.75
N GLN A 201 1.64 -12.87 -6.62
CA GLN A 201 1.63 -12.16 -5.34
C GLN A 201 3.05 -11.98 -4.79
N GLN A 202 3.91 -12.99 -4.82
CA GLN A 202 5.27 -12.91 -4.31
C GLN A 202 6.13 -11.92 -5.08
N LEU A 203 6.08 -11.96 -6.41
CA LEU A 203 6.80 -11.01 -7.26
C LEU A 203 6.17 -9.61 -7.24
N GLY A 204 4.83 -9.54 -7.25
CA GLY A 204 4.11 -8.27 -7.09
C GLY A 204 4.39 -7.59 -5.75
N GLY A 205 4.60 -8.38 -4.70
CA GLY A 205 4.97 -7.92 -3.37
C GLY A 205 6.36 -7.29 -3.28
N PHE A 206 7.20 -7.37 -4.32
CA PHE A 206 8.54 -6.78 -4.30
C PHE A 206 8.53 -5.24 -4.16
N VAL A 207 7.41 -4.60 -4.49
CA VAL A 207 7.18 -3.15 -4.26
C VAL A 207 7.24 -2.78 -2.77
N VAL A 208 7.04 -3.74 -1.85
CA VAL A 208 7.16 -3.50 -0.40
C VAL A 208 8.63 -3.32 0.04
N VAL A 209 9.59 -3.88 -0.70
CA VAL A 209 11.00 -3.98 -0.28
C VAL A 209 11.62 -2.60 -0.03
N PRO A 210 11.47 -1.59 -0.91
CA PRO A 210 11.95 -0.24 -0.63
C PRO A 210 11.35 0.38 0.63
N ILE A 211 10.06 0.10 0.92
CA ILE A 211 9.36 0.62 2.11
C ILE A 211 9.93 -0.02 3.39
N VAL A 212 10.21 -1.33 3.36
CA VAL A 212 10.89 -2.02 4.46
C VAL A 212 12.31 -1.49 4.64
N GLY A 213 13.04 -1.23 3.54
CA GLY A 213 14.36 -0.60 3.59
C GLY A 213 14.32 0.78 4.25
N MET A 214 13.30 1.59 3.95
CA MET A 214 13.08 2.88 4.62
C MET A 214 12.76 2.70 6.11
N LEU A 215 11.99 1.69 6.49
CA LEU A 215 11.69 1.39 7.90
C LEU A 215 12.97 1.05 8.68
N ILE A 216 13.84 0.22 8.10
CA ILE A 216 15.14 -0.11 8.68
C ILE A 216 16.01 1.15 8.77
N ALA A 217 16.13 1.91 7.68
CA ALA A 217 16.92 3.14 7.68
C ALA A 217 16.46 4.11 8.78
N GLN A 218 15.14 4.26 8.92
CA GLN A 218 14.55 5.17 9.90
C GLN A 218 14.77 4.71 11.34
N SER A 219 14.79 3.39 11.60
CA SER A 219 15.17 2.84 12.90
C SER A 219 16.62 3.12 13.29
N LEU A 220 17.49 3.33 12.29
CA LEU A 220 18.89 3.75 12.44
C LEU A 220 19.04 5.28 12.48
N GLY A 221 17.94 6.05 12.48
CA GLY A 221 17.94 7.52 12.43
C GLY A 221 18.30 8.11 11.07
N VAL A 222 18.37 7.30 10.02
CA VAL A 222 18.70 7.72 8.65
C VAL A 222 17.45 7.70 7.77
N GLY A 223 17.35 8.57 6.76
CA GLY A 223 16.23 8.50 5.82
C GLY A 223 14.86 8.87 6.45
N VAL A 224 14.88 9.80 7.40
CA VAL A 224 13.67 10.35 8.04
C VAL A 224 12.67 10.81 6.99
N LEU A 225 11.38 10.48 7.17
CA LEU A 225 10.28 10.85 6.26
C LEU A 225 9.97 12.35 6.37
N ARG A 226 10.87 13.17 5.82
CA ARG A 226 10.67 14.60 5.58
C ARG A 226 10.05 14.82 4.21
N ALA A 227 9.54 16.03 3.97
CA ALA A 227 8.96 16.43 2.70
C ALA A 227 9.79 16.03 1.44
N PRO A 228 11.11 16.29 1.35
CA PRO A 228 11.88 15.94 0.14
C PRO A 228 11.95 14.44 -0.11
N VAL A 229 12.07 13.63 0.95
CA VAL A 229 12.11 12.16 0.84
C VAL A 229 10.76 11.64 0.35
N LEU A 230 9.66 12.18 0.88
CA LEU A 230 8.31 11.81 0.45
C LEU A 230 8.07 12.17 -1.02
N VAL A 231 8.44 13.38 -1.44
CA VAL A 231 8.33 13.80 -2.85
C VAL A 231 9.19 12.93 -3.76
N ALA A 232 10.42 12.64 -3.37
CA ALA A 232 11.30 11.75 -4.14
C ALA A 232 10.71 10.34 -4.27
N LEU A 233 10.13 9.80 -3.18
CA LEU A 233 9.43 8.51 -3.19
C LEU A 233 8.24 8.52 -4.14
N THR A 234 7.38 9.55 -4.09
CA THR A 234 6.25 9.68 -5.02
C THR A 234 6.73 9.79 -6.47
N ALA A 235 7.75 10.60 -6.75
CA ALA A 235 8.29 10.78 -8.09
C ALA A 235 8.92 9.49 -8.64
N ALA A 236 9.65 8.75 -7.80
CA ALA A 236 10.21 7.45 -8.16
C ALA A 236 9.11 6.43 -8.44
N ALA A 237 8.08 6.35 -7.58
CA ALA A 237 6.93 5.47 -7.79
C ALA A 237 6.20 5.80 -9.10
N LEU A 238 5.96 7.07 -9.40
CA LEU A 238 5.36 7.51 -10.67
C LEU A 238 6.21 7.12 -11.89
N ALA A 239 7.52 7.29 -11.82
CA ALA A 239 8.41 6.87 -12.90
C ALA A 239 8.34 5.36 -13.13
N ILE A 240 8.29 4.58 -12.04
CA ILE A 240 8.09 3.13 -12.09
C ILE A 240 6.71 2.79 -12.68
N ASP A 241 5.65 3.49 -12.31
CA ASP A 241 4.30 3.28 -12.87
C ASP A 241 4.26 3.47 -14.38
N VAL A 242 4.91 4.52 -14.89
CA VAL A 242 5.02 4.77 -16.33
C VAL A 242 5.76 3.62 -17.03
N LEU A 243 6.89 3.18 -16.46
CA LEU A 243 7.65 2.05 -16.99
C LEU A 243 6.83 0.75 -16.97
N LEU A 244 6.20 0.42 -15.84
CA LEU A 244 5.39 -0.78 -15.68
C LEU A 244 4.16 -0.75 -16.60
N MET A 245 3.51 0.39 -16.78
CA MET A 245 2.39 0.53 -17.70
C MET A 245 2.84 0.28 -19.14
N TRP A 246 3.98 0.86 -19.55
CA TRP A 246 4.56 0.59 -20.87
C TRP A 246 4.89 -0.90 -21.05
N LEU A 247 5.52 -1.52 -20.06
CA LEU A 247 5.82 -2.97 -20.07
C LEU A 247 4.55 -3.81 -20.13
N CYS A 248 3.51 -3.47 -19.37
CA CYS A 248 2.22 -4.14 -19.43
C CYS A 248 1.68 -4.11 -20.85
N VAL A 249 1.63 -2.95 -21.52
CA VAL A 249 1.10 -2.86 -22.89
C VAL A 249 1.92 -3.70 -23.88
N GLN A 250 3.25 -3.70 -23.77
CA GLN A 250 4.14 -4.47 -24.66
C GLN A 250 4.04 -5.99 -24.43
N VAL A 251 3.90 -6.42 -23.17
CA VAL A 251 3.86 -7.84 -22.81
C VAL A 251 2.45 -8.43 -22.96
N PHE A 252 1.40 -7.63 -22.83
CA PHE A 252 0.00 -8.05 -23.01
C PHE A 252 -0.37 -8.17 -24.50
N GLU A 253 0.29 -9.09 -25.20
CA GLU A 253 -0.10 -9.51 -26.54
C GLU A 253 -1.32 -10.43 -26.46
N ARG A 254 -2.51 -9.89 -26.77
CA ARG A 254 -3.78 -10.65 -26.81
C ARG A 254 -3.69 -11.93 -27.63
N GLU A 255 -2.88 -11.91 -28.68
CA GLU A 255 -2.80 -12.92 -29.72
C GLU A 255 -1.90 -14.09 -29.29
N SER A 256 -0.81 -13.83 -28.57
CA SER A 256 0.12 -14.88 -28.11
C SER A 256 -0.40 -15.62 -26.87
N ILE A 257 -1.27 -14.99 -26.07
CA ILE A 257 -2.00 -15.67 -24.97
C ILE A 257 -2.87 -16.79 -25.54
N LEU A 258 -3.61 -16.57 -26.63
CA LEU A 258 -4.48 -17.58 -27.23
C LEU A 258 -3.70 -18.71 -27.95
N VAL A 259 -2.53 -18.41 -28.52
CA VAL A 259 -1.75 -19.39 -29.31
C VAL A 259 -0.79 -20.24 -28.46
N ARG A 260 -0.18 -19.69 -27.41
CA ARG A 260 0.72 -20.46 -26.50
C ARG A 260 -0.02 -21.27 -25.43
N TRP A 261 -1.35 -21.10 -25.30
CA TRP A 261 -2.16 -21.77 -24.28
C TRP A 261 -2.40 -23.27 -24.52
N LYS A 262 -2.18 -23.81 -25.72
CA LYS A 262 -2.39 -25.24 -26.00
C LYS A 262 -1.31 -26.18 -25.43
N GLY A 263 -0.29 -25.67 -24.73
CA GLY A 263 0.89 -26.44 -24.36
C GLY A 263 1.34 -26.37 -22.90
N MET A 264 0.51 -25.86 -21.97
CA MET A 264 0.79 -25.87 -20.52
C MET A 264 -0.37 -26.46 -19.74
#